data_AF-A0A938QHW4-F1
#
_entry.id   AF-A0A938QHW4-F1
#
_cell.length_a   1.000
_cell.length_b   1.000
_cell.length_c   1.000
_cell.angle_alpha   90.00
_cell.angle_beta   90.00
_cell.angle_gamma   90.00
#
_symmetry.space_group_name_H-M   'P 1'
#
loop_
_entity.id
_entity.type
_entity.pdbx_description
1 polymer ?
#
loop_
_entity_poly.entity_id
_entity_poly.type
_entity_poly.pdbx_seq_one_letter_code
_entity_poly.pdbx_strand_id
1 'polypeptide(L)' 'MKAIRVESNGYIKLPKEMLRLFPTSSELAVWTEGDMIVLKRVRPLKPSMIAERVAEVPANNGR' A
#
# COMPACT_ATOMS: atom_id res chain seq x y z
N MET A 1 -10.14 18.44 5.35
CA MET A 1 -9.60 17.40 6.27
C MET A 1 -10.61 16.26 6.33
N LYS A 2 -10.17 15.00 6.27
CA LYS A 2 -11.07 13.82 6.32
C LYS A 2 -10.65 12.97 7.52
N ALA A 3 -11.58 12.77 8.47
CA ALA A 3 -11.35 11.91 9.61
C ALA A 3 -11.61 10.45 9.22
N ILE A 4 -10.77 9.54 9.69
CA ILE A 4 -10.92 8.10 9.51
C ILE A 4 -10.87 7.43 10.89
N ARG A 5 -11.72 6.42 11.06
CA ARG A 5 -11.77 5.65 12.30
C ARG A 5 -10.59 4.67 12.35
N VAL A 6 -9.96 4.59 13.51
CA VAL A 6 -9.05 3.48 13.85
C VAL A 6 -9.90 2.37 14.42
N GLU A 7 -9.82 1.19 13.81
CA GLU A 7 -10.49 0.00 14.28
C GLU A 7 -9.86 -0.48 15.60
N SER A 8 -10.59 -1.26 16.40
CA SER A 8 -10.13 -1.73 17.72
C SER A 8 -8.88 -2.62 17.67
N ASN A 9 -8.59 -3.19 16.51
CA ASN A 9 -7.39 -3.98 16.23
C ASN A 9 -6.21 -3.12 15.72
N GLY A 10 -6.35 -1.79 15.73
CA GLY A 10 -5.32 -0.86 15.27
C GLY A 10 -5.26 -0.67 13.75
N TYR A 11 -6.18 -1.26 12.99
CA TYR A 11 -6.23 -1.10 11.55
C TYR A 11 -6.92 0.21 11.16
N ILE A 12 -6.47 0.80 10.06
CA ILE A 12 -7.15 1.93 9.41
C ILE A 12 -7.55 1.55 8.00
N LYS A 13 -8.74 1.97 7.58
CA LYS A 13 -9.18 1.82 6.19
C LYS A 13 -8.96 3.13 5.45
N LEU A 14 -8.00 3.14 4.52
CA LEU A 14 -7.76 4.32 3.71
C LEU A 14 -8.97 4.59 2.78
N PRO A 15 -9.36 5.86 2.59
CA PRO A 15 -10.41 6.23 1.66
C PRO A 15 -10.13 5.72 0.24
N LYS A 16 -11.18 5.32 -0.49
CA LYS A 16 -11.07 4.74 -1.84
C LYS A 16 -10.32 5.68 -2.81
N GLU A 17 -10.52 6.99 -2.68
CA GLU A 17 -9.81 7.98 -3.49
C GLU A 17 -8.29 7.96 -3.28
N MET A 18 -7.82 7.67 -2.06
CA MET A 18 -6.40 7.53 -1.76
C MET A 18 -5.86 6.20 -2.26
N LEU A 19 -6.64 5.11 -2.13
CA LEU A 19 -6.25 3.79 -2.61
C LEU A 19 -5.98 3.77 -4.11
N ARG A 20 -6.63 4.63 -4.91
CA ARG A 20 -6.33 4.77 -6.35
C ARG A 20 -4.89 5.21 -6.64
N LEU A 21 -4.20 5.81 -5.66
CA LEU A 21 -2.79 6.21 -5.78
C LEU A 21 -1.82 5.06 -5.52
N PHE A 22 -2.31 3.91 -5.03
CA PHE A 22 -1.52 2.75 -4.68
C PHE A 22 -1.95 1.55 -5.56
N PRO A 23 -1.02 0.78 -6.13
CA PRO A 23 -1.36 -0.52 -6.69
C PRO A 23 -1.87 -1.45 -5.59
N THR A 24 -2.66 -2.44 -6.00
CA THR A 24 -3.45 -3.36 -5.16
C THR A 24 -2.66 -4.00 -4.02
N SER A 25 -1.36 -4.26 -4.21
CA SER A 25 -0.40 -4.62 -3.16
C SER A 25 0.74 -3.61 -3.11
N SER A 26 0.75 -2.80 -2.05
CA SER A 26 1.81 -1.83 -1.79
C SER A 26 2.33 -2.04 -0.37
N GLU A 27 3.64 -2.20 -0.25
CA GLU A 27 4.31 -2.08 1.03
C GLU A 27 4.46 -0.59 1.36
N LEU A 28 4.22 -0.28 2.63
CA LEU A 28 4.33 1.08 3.15
C LEU A 28 5.43 1.11 4.21
N ALA A 29 6.34 2.07 4.08
CA ALA A 29 7.20 2.47 5.18
C ALA A 29 6.37 3.33 6.15
N VAL A 30 6.54 3.06 7.45
CA VAL A 30 5.81 3.71 8.53
C VAL A 30 6.82 4.35 9.48
N TRP A 31 6.64 5.63 9.79
CA TRP A 31 7.39 6.31 10.85
C TRP A 31 6.55 7.40 11.50
N THR A 32 7.05 7.93 12.62
CA THR A 32 6.40 9.00 13.38
C THR A 32 7.15 10.32 13.19
N GLU A 33 6.41 11.41 13.04
CA GLU A 33 6.93 12.78 12.96
C GLU A 33 6.09 13.66 13.89
N GLY A 34 6.59 13.92 15.10
CA GLY A 34 5.80 14.58 16.15
C GLY A 34 4.57 13.77 16.52
N ASP A 35 3.39 14.35 16.32
CA ASP A 35 2.07 13.74 16.54
C ASP A 35 1.51 13.05 15.28
N MET A 36 2.27 13.01 14.20
CA MET A 36 1.85 12.42 12.92
C MET A 36 2.44 11.03 12.71
N ILE A 37 1.62 10.12 12.17
CA ILE A 37 2.10 8.89 11.54
C ILE A 37 2.20 9.13 10.04
N VAL A 38 3.39 8.98 9.49
CA VAL A 38 3.65 9.16 8.07
C VAL A 38 3.72 7.79 7.39
N LEU A 39 2.96 7.67 6.29
CA LEU A 39 2.92 6.48 5.46
C LEU A 39 3.48 6.83 4.08
N LYS A 40 4.54 6.13 3.64
CA LYS A 40 5.11 6.31 2.30
C LYS A 40 5.24 5.00 1.58
N ARG A 41 4.86 5.00 0.31
CA ARG A 41 5.01 3.85 -0.55
C ARG A 41 6.47 3.45 -0.71
N VAL A 42 6.77 2.18 -0.46
CA VAL A 42 8.05 1.57 -0.82
C VAL A 42 8.00 1.26 -2.31
N ARG A 43 8.90 1.87 -3.09
CA ARG A 43 9.10 1.49 -4.49
C ARG A 43 10.19 0.43 -4.53
N PRO A 44 9.96 -0.74 -5.16
CA PRO A 44 11.05 -1.68 -5.40
C PRO A 44 12.10 -0.98 -6.28
N LEU A 45 13.30 -0.82 -5.73
CA LEU A 45 14.43 -0.20 -6.43
C LEU A 45 15.23 -1.21 -7.24
N LYS A 46 15.08 -2.51 -6.94
CA LYS A 46 15.83 -3.59 -7.58
C LYS A 46 14.98 -4.32 -8.61
N PRO A 47 15.52 -4.59 -9.82
CA PRO A 47 14.83 -5.36 -10.85
C PRO A 47 14.32 -6.74 -10.39
N SER A 48 15.04 -7.42 -9.49
CA SER A 48 14.62 -8.72 -8.94
C SER A 48 13.27 -8.66 -8.21
N MET A 49 13.05 -7.61 -7.42
CA MET A 49 11.80 -7.39 -6.68
C MET A 49 10.62 -7.01 -7.62
N ILE A 50 10.93 -6.49 -8.81
CA ILE A 50 9.93 -6.21 -9.83
C ILE A 50 9.50 -7.52 -10.50
N ALA A 51 10.45 -8.40 -10.83
CA ALA A 51 10.19 -9.69 -11.46
C ALA A 51 9.31 -10.60 -10.57
N GLU A 52 9.54 -10.63 -9.26
CA GLU A 52 8.71 -11.38 -8.30
C GLU A 52 7.24 -10.90 -8.29
N ARG A 53 7.01 -9.58 -8.33
CA ARG A 53 5.64 -9.02 -8.40
C ARG A 53 4.89 -9.34 -9.70
N VAL A 54 5.61 -9.51 -10.81
CA VAL A 54 4.98 -9.91 -12.09
C VAL A 54 4.48 -11.35 -12.02
N ALA A 55 5.19 -12.23 -11.29
CA ALA A 55 4.78 -13.62 -11.08
C ALA A 55 3.58 -13.75 -10.11
N GLU A 56 3.42 -12.82 -9.17
CA GLU A 56 2.29 -12.79 -8.22
C GLU A 56 0.97 -12.30 -8.83
N VAL A 57 0.98 -11.67 -10.00
CA VAL A 57 -0.25 -11.47 -10.78
C VAL A 57 -0.56 -12.83 -11.39
N PRO A 58 -1.62 -13.56 -10.96
CA PRO A 58 -1.97 -14.80 -11.62
C PRO A 58 -2.17 -14.46 -13.08
N ALA A 59 -1.43 -15.14 -13.96
CA ALA A 59 -1.68 -15.14 -15.38
C ALA A 59 -3.15 -15.53 -15.55
N ASN A 60 -4.01 -14.51 -15.71
CA ASN A 60 -5.37 -14.71 -16.12
C ASN A 60 -5.29 -15.13 -17.59
N ASN A 61 -5.01 -16.42 -17.79
CA ASN A 61 -5.12 -17.10 -19.07
C ASN A 61 -6.60 -17.13 -19.45
N GLY A 62 -7.09 -15.99 -19.92
CA GLY A 62 -8.36 -15.84 -20.60
C GLY A 62 -8.14 -16.05 -22.08
N ARG A 63 -8.68 -17.18 -22.56
CA ARG A 63 -8.95 -17.58 -23.95
C ARG A 63 -8.99 -16.48 -25.00
#